data_AF-A0A8K0A5X8-F1
#
_entry.id   AF-A0A8K0A5X8-F1
#
_cell.length_a   1.000
_cell.length_b   1.000
_cell.length_c   1.000
_cell.angle_alpha   90.00
_cell.angle_beta   90.00
_cell.angle_gamma   90.00
#
_symmetry.space_group_name_H-M   'P 1'
#
loop_
_entity.id
_entity.type
_entity.pdbx_description
1 polymer ?
#
loop_
_entity_poly.entity_id
_entity_poly.type
_entity_poly.pdbx_seq_one_letter_code
_entity_poly.pdbx_strand_id
1 'polypeptide(L)'
;MYLSLLYTCISVYTFSCRDEKQFRMSTRQEEVTISSFCAPQKKFVFIKTHKTGTCTVINIFQRYALYNKLKVLMPVSQGLLSWPFPPEEADYIHMPDEKYDALMHHFVYNKTWLLTKFPSEIPYITILREPFRHLKSQMNYYHLPMLLGIEDSKDAVKNFLEDPWKYRNKSEVFFNHVNVTWDGTRNPLTFDLGWPAEKADNQEEASAYITQLDKEFTLVMILRYLDESIVLLRRLMCWEVKDVVYYSRIENRRHYPYKRYEATLEELDNHRRWSAVDYMLYDTFNKSLWRKIATQVMVLLFMLSFFSSFADTAKFLHLQ
;
A
#
# COMPACT_ATOMS: atom_id res chain seq x y z
N MET A 1 -45.29 -12.00 49.47
CA MET A 1 -45.97 -11.03 50.35
C MET A 1 -45.74 -9.63 49.78
N TYR A 2 -46.83 -9.02 49.31
CA TYR A 2 -47.10 -7.59 49.00
C TYR A 2 -46.27 -6.90 47.89
N LEU A 3 -46.80 -6.58 46.70
CA LEU A 3 -47.73 -5.45 46.33
C LEU A 3 -47.27 -4.09 46.91
N SER A 4 -47.28 -2.92 46.24
CA SER A 4 -47.72 -2.41 44.92
C SER A 4 -47.54 -0.87 44.92
N LEU A 5 -47.74 -0.21 43.74
CA LEU A 5 -48.10 1.22 43.47
C LEU A 5 -46.92 2.15 43.06
N LEU A 6 -46.79 2.59 41.79
CA LEU A 6 -47.54 3.62 41.02
C LEU A 6 -47.37 5.06 41.55
N TYR A 7 -46.79 5.97 40.76
CA TYR A 7 -47.50 7.07 40.08
C TYR A 7 -46.57 7.99 39.26
N THR A 8 -47.07 8.39 38.10
CA THR A 8 -46.55 9.29 37.08
C THR A 8 -46.82 10.78 37.40
N CYS A 9 -46.04 11.70 36.82
CA CYS A 9 -46.48 13.07 36.55
C CYS A 9 -45.82 13.62 35.27
N ILE A 10 -46.66 13.81 34.26
CA ILE A 10 -46.43 14.59 33.04
C ILE A 10 -47.02 15.97 33.31
N SER A 11 -46.30 17.05 32.97
CA SER A 11 -46.92 18.38 32.87
C SER A 11 -46.95 18.82 31.41
N VAL A 12 -48.17 18.99 30.93
CA VAL A 12 -48.59 19.57 29.66
C VAL A 12 -48.71 21.09 29.84
N TYR A 13 -48.30 21.86 28.84
CA TYR A 13 -48.90 23.17 28.58
C TYR A 13 -49.37 23.20 27.12
N THR A 14 -50.66 23.43 26.94
CA THR A 14 -51.38 23.65 25.68
C THR A 14 -51.90 25.09 25.66
N PHE A 15 -51.96 25.69 24.47
CA PHE A 15 -52.91 26.74 24.00
C PHE A 15 -52.43 27.14 22.58
N SER A 16 -53.20 27.35 21.51
CA SER A 16 -54.58 27.09 21.05
C SER A 16 -54.60 27.37 19.53
N CYS A 17 -55.58 26.85 18.79
CA CYS A 17 -55.67 26.76 17.32
C CYS A 17 -56.28 27.98 16.57
N ARG A 18 -56.02 27.97 15.23
CA ARG A 18 -56.68 28.57 14.02
C ARG A 18 -55.86 29.68 13.32
N ASP A 19 -55.68 29.72 11.99
CA ASP A 19 -56.50 29.25 10.84
C ASP A 19 -55.66 28.76 9.63
N GLU A 20 -56.34 28.04 8.74
CA GLU A 20 -55.90 27.40 7.49
C GLU A 20 -55.27 28.35 6.44
N LYS A 21 -54.25 27.85 5.74
CA LYS A 21 -54.24 27.87 4.26
C LYS A 21 -53.41 26.71 3.70
N GLN A 22 -54.09 25.90 2.93
CA GLN A 22 -53.63 24.68 2.28
C GLN A 22 -52.77 25.05 1.07
N PHE A 23 -51.49 24.67 1.06
CA PHE A 23 -50.68 24.65 -0.16
C PHE A 23 -50.21 23.22 -0.40
N ARG A 24 -50.93 22.52 -1.29
CA ARG A 24 -50.49 21.24 -1.86
C ARG A 24 -49.33 21.54 -2.81
N MET A 25 -48.11 21.18 -2.42
CA MET A 25 -47.02 20.96 -3.36
C MET A 25 -46.74 19.47 -3.42
N SER A 26 -47.09 18.87 -4.55
CA SER A 26 -46.62 17.54 -4.94
C SER A 26 -45.13 17.65 -5.20
N THR A 27 -44.30 17.28 -4.22
CA THR A 27 -42.90 16.98 -4.48
C THR A 27 -42.82 15.51 -4.89
N ARG A 28 -42.67 15.26 -6.19
CA ARG A 28 -42.01 14.04 -6.65
C ARG A 28 -40.63 14.03 -6.00
N GLN A 29 -40.43 13.17 -5.02
CA GLN A 29 -39.09 12.74 -4.64
C GLN A 29 -38.55 11.93 -5.80
N GLU A 30 -37.86 12.58 -6.74
CA GLU A 30 -36.86 11.88 -7.52
C GLU A 30 -35.70 11.59 -6.56
N GLU A 31 -35.66 10.36 -6.06
CA GLU A 31 -34.46 9.77 -5.50
C GLU A 31 -33.36 9.86 -6.57
N VAL A 32 -32.51 10.88 -6.46
CA VAL A 32 -31.21 10.86 -7.15
C VAL A 32 -30.39 9.77 -6.48
N THR A 33 -30.52 8.56 -7.01
CA THR A 33 -29.64 7.44 -6.73
C THR A 33 -28.25 7.83 -7.23
N ILE A 34 -27.43 8.43 -6.37
CA ILE A 34 -25.97 8.47 -6.55
C ILE A 34 -25.46 7.06 -6.30
N SER A 35 -25.77 6.16 -7.24
CA SER A 35 -25.24 4.81 -7.30
C SER A 35 -24.14 4.78 -8.35
N SER A 36 -22.94 5.15 -7.94
CA SER A 36 -21.83 4.26 -8.22
C SER A 36 -21.48 3.54 -6.92
N PHE A 37 -22.40 2.70 -6.43
CA PHE A 37 -22.04 1.73 -5.39
C PHE A 37 -21.00 0.79 -6.00
N CYS A 38 -19.72 1.11 -5.81
CA CYS A 38 -18.67 0.20 -6.20
C CYS A 38 -18.63 -0.95 -5.18
N ALA A 39 -18.61 -2.19 -5.67
CA ALA A 39 -18.65 -3.34 -4.80
C ALA A 39 -17.29 -3.52 -4.09
N PRO A 40 -17.25 -3.76 -2.76
CA PRO A 40 -16.01 -3.99 -2.04
C PRO A 40 -15.20 -5.12 -2.65
N GLN A 41 -13.95 -4.85 -3.03
CA GLN A 41 -13.04 -5.86 -3.57
C GLN A 41 -12.78 -6.94 -2.51
N LYS A 42 -13.02 -8.20 -2.88
CA LYS A 42 -12.84 -9.37 -2.00
C LYS A 42 -11.56 -10.14 -2.28
N LYS A 43 -10.85 -9.82 -3.37
CA LYS A 43 -9.60 -10.48 -3.73
C LYS A 43 -8.49 -9.46 -3.88
N PHE A 44 -7.29 -9.80 -3.43
CA PHE A 44 -6.12 -8.93 -3.58
C PHE A 44 -4.81 -9.70 -3.33
N VAL A 45 -3.72 -9.20 -3.91
CA VAL A 45 -2.37 -9.68 -3.63
C VAL A 45 -1.56 -8.51 -3.05
N PHE A 46 -1.26 -8.58 -1.76
CA PHE A 46 -0.36 -7.65 -1.09
C PHE A 46 1.05 -8.23 -0.99
N ILE A 47 1.96 -7.73 -1.82
CA ILE A 47 3.37 -8.15 -1.85
C ILE A 47 4.12 -7.34 -0.81
N LYS A 48 4.65 -8.03 0.20
CA LYS A 48 5.42 -7.38 1.27
C LYS A 48 6.88 -7.21 0.85
N THR A 49 7.27 -5.97 0.58
CA THR A 49 8.68 -5.59 0.48
C THR A 49 9.30 -5.45 1.87
N HIS A 50 10.58 -5.74 1.98
CA HIS A 50 11.34 -5.71 3.22
C HIS A 50 11.62 -4.28 3.65
N LYS A 51 11.50 -4.00 4.96
CA LYS A 51 11.88 -2.72 5.61
C LYS A 51 11.13 -1.46 5.12
N THR A 52 9.98 -1.64 4.50
CA THR A 52 9.09 -0.59 3.97
C THR A 52 7.87 -0.28 4.84
N GLY A 53 7.84 -0.75 6.09
CA GLY A 53 6.71 -0.51 7.01
C GLY A 53 5.53 -1.47 6.82
N THR A 54 5.74 -2.59 6.13
CA THR A 54 4.73 -3.63 5.90
C THR A 54 4.10 -4.16 7.20
N CYS A 55 4.83 -4.24 8.32
CA CYS A 55 4.27 -4.63 9.61
C CYS A 55 3.20 -3.68 10.14
N THR A 56 3.24 -2.40 9.77
CA THR A 56 2.22 -1.42 10.18
C THR A 56 0.94 -1.62 9.38
N VAL A 57 1.06 -1.83 8.08
CA VAL A 57 -0.10 -1.91 7.16
C VAL A 57 -0.70 -3.31 7.04
N ILE A 58 0.04 -4.38 7.33
CA ILE A 58 -0.44 -5.76 7.17
C ILE A 58 -1.72 -6.05 7.96
N ASN A 59 -1.89 -5.39 9.11
CA ASN A 59 -3.08 -5.54 9.97
C ASN A 59 -4.38 -5.13 9.24
N ILE A 60 -4.32 -4.19 8.29
CA ILE A 60 -5.47 -3.80 7.45
C ILE A 60 -5.93 -5.00 6.64
N PHE A 61 -5.00 -5.60 5.88
CA PHE A 61 -5.28 -6.74 5.02
C PHE A 61 -5.71 -7.98 5.80
N GLN A 62 -5.05 -8.28 6.92
CA GLN A 62 -5.39 -9.41 7.80
C GLN A 62 -6.81 -9.27 8.36
N ARG A 63 -7.15 -8.10 8.91
CA ARG A 63 -8.50 -7.86 9.45
C ARG A 63 -9.55 -7.98 8.35
N TYR A 64 -9.32 -7.38 7.18
CA TYR A 64 -10.26 -7.48 6.07
C TYR A 64 -10.46 -8.92 5.62
N ALA A 65 -9.38 -9.71 5.51
CA ALA A 65 -9.46 -11.12 5.15
C ALA A 65 -10.26 -11.95 6.17
N LEU A 66 -10.03 -11.72 7.47
CA LEU A 66 -10.74 -12.40 8.55
C LEU A 66 -12.24 -12.06 8.55
N TYR A 67 -12.60 -10.76 8.51
CA TYR A 67 -14.00 -10.35 8.53
C TYR A 67 -14.80 -10.83 7.32
N ASN A 68 -14.12 -11.00 6.18
CA ASN A 68 -14.75 -11.43 4.93
C ASN A 68 -14.54 -12.91 4.62
N LYS A 69 -13.95 -13.69 5.53
CA LYS A 69 -13.73 -15.15 5.40
C LYS A 69 -13.00 -15.52 4.09
N LEU A 70 -11.99 -14.73 3.71
CA LEU A 70 -11.23 -14.95 2.47
C LEU A 70 -10.35 -16.19 2.57
N LYS A 71 -10.21 -16.95 1.47
CA LYS A 71 -9.20 -18.01 1.33
C LYS A 71 -7.82 -17.38 1.18
N VAL A 72 -7.07 -17.26 2.27
CA VAL A 72 -5.71 -16.68 2.24
C VAL A 72 -4.70 -17.77 1.87
N LEU A 73 -3.79 -17.48 0.93
CA LEU A 73 -2.63 -18.32 0.68
C LEU A 73 -1.63 -18.16 1.83
N MET A 74 -1.45 -19.23 2.60
CA MET A 74 -0.66 -19.26 3.82
C MET A 74 0.59 -20.11 3.64
N PRO A 75 1.77 -19.67 4.13
CA PRO A 75 2.96 -20.50 4.13
C PRO A 75 2.79 -21.73 5.03
N VAL A 76 3.50 -22.82 4.71
CA VAL A 76 3.58 -24.02 5.58
C VAL A 76 4.30 -23.69 6.88
N SER A 77 5.37 -22.89 6.80
CA SER A 77 6.17 -22.48 7.96
C SER A 77 5.73 -21.11 8.50
N GLN A 78 6.09 -20.83 9.76
CA GLN A 78 5.90 -19.48 10.29
C GLN A 78 6.86 -18.51 9.59
N GLY A 79 6.32 -17.48 8.92
CA GLY A 79 7.10 -16.35 8.45
C GLY A 79 6.85 -15.98 6.99
N LEU A 80 7.90 -16.10 6.18
CA LEU A 80 7.93 -15.75 4.76
C LEU A 80 7.19 -16.83 3.96
N LEU A 81 6.66 -16.46 2.79
CA LEU A 81 6.15 -17.45 1.84
C LEU A 81 7.32 -18.09 1.08
N SER A 82 8.15 -17.28 0.42
CA SER A 82 9.37 -17.79 -0.23
C SER A 82 10.33 -16.64 -0.54
N TRP A 83 11.56 -16.70 -0.07
CA TRP A 83 12.59 -15.70 -0.32
C TRP A 83 13.95 -16.36 -0.12
N PRO A 84 14.95 -16.15 -1.00
CA PRO A 84 15.10 -15.08 -2.00
C PRO A 84 14.62 -15.44 -3.42
N PHE A 85 13.72 -16.41 -3.58
CA PHE A 85 13.25 -16.88 -4.89
C PHE A 85 11.71 -16.95 -4.90
N PRO A 86 11.09 -17.14 -6.08
CA PRO A 86 9.65 -17.34 -6.19
C PRO A 86 9.18 -18.62 -5.45
N PRO A 87 7.94 -18.67 -4.94
CA PRO A 87 7.46 -19.83 -4.19
C PRO A 87 7.39 -21.12 -5.00
N GLU A 88 7.77 -22.21 -4.35
CA GLU A 88 7.59 -23.59 -4.83
C GLU A 88 6.31 -24.20 -4.24
N GLU A 89 5.84 -25.31 -4.80
CA GLU A 89 4.60 -25.95 -4.34
C GLU A 89 4.68 -26.40 -2.87
N ALA A 90 5.88 -26.74 -2.36
CA ALA A 90 6.07 -27.14 -0.96
C ALA A 90 6.00 -25.97 0.05
N ASP A 91 5.98 -24.72 -0.40
CA ASP A 91 6.11 -23.54 0.47
C ASP A 91 4.79 -23.12 1.14
N TYR A 92 3.64 -23.58 0.65
CA TYR A 92 2.33 -23.13 1.13
C TYR A 92 1.30 -24.24 1.34
N ILE A 93 0.26 -23.91 2.09
CA ILE A 93 -0.85 -24.81 2.39
C ILE A 93 -1.77 -24.88 1.17
N HIS A 94 -1.82 -26.06 0.55
CA HIS A 94 -2.66 -26.33 -0.61
C HIS A 94 -4.16 -26.33 -0.31
N MET A 95 -4.93 -25.80 -1.26
CA MET A 95 -6.39 -25.88 -1.27
C MET A 95 -6.83 -26.84 -2.39
N PRO A 96 -7.95 -27.56 -2.26
CA PRO A 96 -8.38 -28.54 -3.27
C PRO A 96 -8.51 -27.98 -4.70
N ASP A 97 -8.87 -26.70 -4.83
CA ASP A 97 -9.01 -25.99 -6.10
C ASP A 97 -7.76 -25.18 -6.50
N GLU A 98 -6.73 -25.12 -5.64
CA GLU A 98 -5.53 -24.29 -5.82
C GLU A 98 -5.84 -22.81 -6.14
N LYS A 99 -6.99 -22.31 -5.68
CA LYS A 99 -7.43 -20.92 -5.87
C LYS A 99 -7.61 -20.20 -4.55
N TYR A 100 -7.03 -19.00 -4.48
CA TYR A 100 -7.00 -18.18 -3.28
C TYR A 100 -7.64 -16.80 -3.56
N ASP A 101 -8.14 -16.19 -2.50
CA ASP A 101 -8.73 -14.85 -2.55
C ASP A 101 -7.70 -13.78 -2.17
N ALA A 102 -6.78 -14.09 -1.25
CA ALA A 102 -5.80 -13.13 -0.77
C ALA A 102 -4.41 -13.71 -0.57
N LEU A 103 -3.39 -12.88 -0.79
CA LEU A 103 -2.00 -13.12 -0.39
C LEU A 103 -1.46 -11.89 0.33
N MET A 104 -0.75 -12.07 1.43
CA MET A 104 -0.18 -10.97 2.22
C MET A 104 1.14 -11.34 2.93
N HIS A 105 1.98 -12.11 2.25
CA HIS A 105 3.27 -12.59 2.78
C HIS A 105 4.46 -12.00 2.04
N HIS A 106 5.66 -12.17 2.61
CA HIS A 106 6.90 -11.83 1.94
C HIS A 106 7.24 -12.91 0.92
N PHE A 107 7.43 -12.51 -0.33
CA PHE A 107 8.02 -13.34 -1.36
C PHE A 107 8.60 -12.49 -2.48
N VAL A 108 9.44 -13.08 -3.32
CA VAL A 108 9.91 -12.42 -4.56
C VAL A 108 8.78 -12.44 -5.58
N TYR A 109 8.33 -11.26 -6.01
CA TYR A 109 7.23 -11.12 -6.96
C TYR A 109 7.49 -11.91 -8.26
N ASN A 110 6.51 -12.73 -8.63
CA ASN A 110 6.51 -13.46 -9.88
C ASN A 110 5.09 -13.50 -10.45
N LYS A 111 4.85 -12.71 -11.49
CA LYS A 111 3.52 -12.59 -12.13
C LYS A 111 3.04 -13.93 -12.68
N THR A 112 3.91 -14.68 -13.34
CA THR A 112 3.58 -15.98 -13.96
C THR A 112 3.11 -16.97 -12.90
N TRP A 113 3.83 -17.09 -11.79
CA TRP A 113 3.44 -17.95 -10.67
C TRP A 113 2.11 -17.50 -10.06
N LEU A 114 1.92 -16.19 -9.82
CA LEU A 114 0.68 -15.65 -9.26
C LEU A 114 -0.55 -15.94 -10.13
N LEU A 115 -0.41 -15.95 -11.46
CA LEU A 115 -1.50 -16.29 -12.39
C LEU A 115 -1.97 -17.75 -12.27
N THR A 116 -1.14 -18.64 -11.72
CA THR A 116 -1.56 -20.02 -11.45
C THR A 116 -2.50 -20.11 -10.25
N LYS A 117 -2.37 -19.20 -9.28
CA LYS A 117 -3.07 -19.23 -7.98
C LYS A 117 -4.24 -18.24 -7.86
N PHE A 118 -4.20 -17.14 -8.63
CA PHE A 118 -5.18 -16.05 -8.58
C PHE A 118 -5.80 -15.77 -9.96
N PRO A 119 -6.97 -15.11 -10.03
CA PRO A 119 -7.52 -14.59 -11.29
C PRO A 119 -6.55 -13.63 -11.99
N SER A 120 -6.63 -13.52 -13.32
CA SER A 120 -5.80 -12.61 -14.12
C SER A 120 -5.99 -11.14 -13.71
N GLU A 121 -7.24 -10.77 -13.42
CA GLU A 121 -7.66 -9.45 -12.97
C GLU A 121 -7.87 -9.45 -11.45
N ILE A 122 -6.79 -9.20 -10.72
CA ILE A 122 -6.80 -9.06 -9.25
C ILE A 122 -5.98 -7.84 -8.85
N PRO A 123 -6.42 -7.08 -7.83
CA PRO A 123 -5.63 -5.96 -7.34
C PRO A 123 -4.28 -6.38 -6.75
N TYR A 124 -3.19 -5.93 -7.39
CA TYR A 124 -1.83 -6.05 -6.84
C TYR A 124 -1.47 -4.78 -6.07
N ILE A 125 -1.00 -4.98 -4.84
CA ILE A 125 -0.71 -3.91 -3.89
C ILE A 125 0.67 -4.16 -3.29
N THR A 126 1.46 -3.11 -3.12
CA THR A 126 2.69 -3.16 -2.32
C THR A 126 2.94 -1.80 -1.65
N ILE A 127 4.06 -1.66 -0.97
CA ILE A 127 4.49 -0.42 -0.33
C ILE A 127 5.99 -0.22 -0.56
N LEU A 128 6.41 1.00 -0.86
CA LEU A 128 7.81 1.38 -1.00
C LEU A 128 8.21 2.40 0.04
N ARG A 129 9.52 2.50 0.25
CA ARG A 129 10.15 3.49 1.12
C ARG A 129 11.21 4.23 0.32
N GLU A 130 11.41 5.49 0.65
CA GLU A 130 12.47 6.30 0.03
C GLU A 130 13.83 5.56 0.18
N PRO A 131 14.60 5.37 -0.90
CA PRO A 131 15.73 4.44 -0.91
C PRO A 131 16.80 4.74 0.16
N PHE A 132 17.14 6.00 0.43
CA PHE A 132 18.13 6.31 1.46
C PHE A 132 17.65 5.96 2.88
N ARG A 133 16.39 6.31 3.20
CA ARG A 133 15.74 5.88 4.46
C ARG A 133 15.59 4.36 4.53
N HIS A 134 15.44 3.69 3.39
CA HIS A 134 15.39 2.23 3.29
C HIS A 134 16.76 1.60 3.58
N LEU A 135 17.84 2.09 2.97
CA LEU A 135 19.22 1.70 3.23
C LEU A 135 19.54 1.71 4.73
N LYS A 136 19.25 2.83 5.42
CA LYS A 136 19.47 2.94 6.87
C LYS A 136 18.74 1.83 7.66
N SER A 137 17.55 1.45 7.20
CA SER A 137 16.79 0.37 7.85
C SER A 137 17.27 -1.03 7.47
N GLN A 138 17.84 -1.20 6.27
CA GLN A 138 18.46 -2.42 5.77
C GLN A 138 19.76 -2.69 6.54
N MET A 139 20.66 -1.71 6.58
CA MET A 139 21.93 -1.78 7.31
C MET A 139 21.76 -2.20 8.76
N ASN A 140 20.77 -1.62 9.45
CA ASN A 140 20.51 -1.99 10.84
C ASN A 140 19.91 -3.38 10.97
N TYR A 141 19.01 -3.79 10.08
CA TYR A 141 18.28 -5.04 10.25
C TYR A 141 19.08 -6.27 9.83
N TYR A 142 19.85 -6.16 8.76
CA TYR A 142 20.67 -7.26 8.22
C TYR A 142 22.14 -7.19 8.69
N HIS A 143 22.45 -6.30 9.64
CA HIS A 143 23.80 -6.10 10.14
C HIS A 143 24.84 -5.87 9.04
N LEU A 144 24.45 -5.16 7.96
CA LEU A 144 25.33 -4.92 6.82
C LEU A 144 26.65 -4.26 7.21
N PRO A 145 26.75 -3.33 8.19
CA PRO A 145 28.04 -2.80 8.61
C PRO A 145 29.09 -3.87 8.95
N MET A 146 28.68 -4.98 9.59
CA MET A 146 29.56 -6.12 9.90
C MET A 146 30.01 -6.83 8.62
N LEU A 147 29.08 -7.05 7.69
CA LEU A 147 29.38 -7.68 6.40
C LEU A 147 30.36 -6.83 5.57
N LEU A 148 30.22 -5.50 5.64
CA LEU A 148 31.05 -4.54 4.90
C LEU A 148 32.42 -4.29 5.58
N GLY A 149 32.59 -4.70 6.85
CA GLY A 149 33.78 -4.46 7.66
C GLY A 149 33.92 -2.99 8.08
N ILE A 150 32.80 -2.37 8.47
CA ILE A 150 32.70 -0.95 8.91
C ILE A 150 31.89 -0.78 10.19
N GLU A 151 31.65 -1.86 10.94
CA GLU A 151 30.89 -1.90 12.18
C GLU A 151 31.51 -1.08 13.32
N ASP A 152 32.84 -0.95 13.33
CA ASP A 152 33.58 -0.18 14.34
C ASP A 152 33.50 1.34 14.10
N SER A 153 32.96 1.77 12.95
CA SER A 153 32.74 3.18 12.68
C SER A 153 31.52 3.70 13.42
N LYS A 154 31.68 4.82 14.11
CA LYS A 154 30.55 5.58 14.71
C LYS A 154 29.48 5.92 13.66
N ASP A 155 29.89 6.07 12.39
CA ASP A 155 29.02 6.45 11.27
C ASP A 155 29.18 5.47 10.09
N ALA A 156 28.86 4.18 10.30
CA ALA A 156 28.90 3.15 9.25
C ALA A 156 28.15 3.55 7.95
N VAL A 157 27.01 4.25 8.07
CA VAL A 157 26.28 4.78 6.91
C VAL A 157 27.14 5.79 6.15
N LYS A 158 27.78 6.73 6.84
CA LYS A 158 28.64 7.73 6.21
C LYS A 158 29.79 7.07 5.44
N ASN A 159 30.52 6.16 6.08
CA ASN A 159 31.65 5.46 5.45
C ASN A 159 31.23 4.71 4.19
N PHE A 160 30.04 4.11 4.18
CA PHE A 160 29.50 3.48 2.98
C PHE A 160 29.19 4.51 1.89
N LEU A 161 28.61 5.66 2.23
CA LEU A 161 28.22 6.69 1.27
C LEU A 161 29.39 7.45 0.65
N GLU A 162 30.55 7.50 1.30
CA GLU A 162 31.77 8.13 0.75
C GLU A 162 32.20 7.46 -0.57
N ASP A 163 32.17 6.12 -0.62
CA ASP A 163 32.41 5.34 -1.84
C ASP A 163 31.71 3.97 -1.76
N PRO A 164 30.43 3.88 -2.18
CA PRO A 164 29.68 2.62 -2.16
C PRO A 164 30.33 1.51 -3.00
N TRP A 165 31.03 1.85 -4.09
CA TRP A 165 31.61 0.87 -5.01
C TRP A 165 32.73 0.04 -4.40
N LYS A 166 33.46 0.62 -3.43
CA LYS A 166 34.46 -0.09 -2.63
C LYS A 166 33.89 -1.33 -1.93
N TYR A 167 32.59 -1.36 -1.68
CA TYR A 167 31.93 -2.41 -0.91
C TYR A 167 31.17 -3.44 -1.74
N ARG A 168 31.13 -3.32 -3.08
CA ARG A 168 30.33 -4.18 -3.97
C ARG A 168 30.46 -5.68 -3.68
N ASN A 169 31.69 -6.19 -3.67
CA ASN A 169 31.94 -7.62 -3.47
C ASN A 169 31.73 -8.07 -2.01
N LYS A 170 31.49 -7.12 -1.10
CA LYS A 170 31.20 -7.40 0.31
C LYS A 170 29.71 -7.34 0.60
N SER A 171 28.93 -6.50 -0.08
CA SER A 171 27.49 -6.36 0.14
C SER A 171 26.67 -7.50 -0.43
N GLU A 172 27.21 -8.23 -1.40
CA GLU A 172 26.56 -9.38 -2.06
C GLU A 172 26.54 -10.62 -1.16
N VAL A 173 25.38 -11.26 -1.07
CA VAL A 173 25.15 -12.54 -0.39
C VAL A 173 24.64 -13.53 -1.43
N PHE A 174 25.40 -14.60 -1.65
CA PHE A 174 25.05 -15.66 -2.59
C PHE A 174 24.38 -16.85 -1.88
N PHE A 175 23.20 -17.24 -2.37
CA PHE A 175 22.41 -18.34 -1.85
C PHE A 175 22.62 -19.60 -2.70
N ASN A 176 23.63 -20.41 -2.34
CA ASN A 176 24.02 -21.62 -3.07
C ASN A 176 22.87 -22.58 -3.41
N HIS A 177 21.90 -22.75 -2.50
CA HIS A 177 20.82 -23.72 -2.65
C HIS A 177 19.81 -23.35 -3.75
N VAL A 178 19.78 -22.09 -4.19
CA VAL A 178 18.88 -21.58 -5.24
C VAL A 178 19.59 -20.81 -6.33
N ASN A 179 20.92 -20.69 -6.26
CA ASN A 179 21.75 -19.95 -7.22
C ASN A 179 21.26 -18.50 -7.45
N VAL A 180 20.99 -17.78 -6.35
CA VAL A 180 20.53 -16.38 -6.36
C VAL A 180 21.49 -15.51 -5.58
N THR A 181 21.80 -14.33 -6.10
CA THR A 181 22.54 -13.28 -5.38
C THR A 181 21.56 -12.23 -4.86
N TRP A 182 21.82 -11.72 -3.66
CA TRP A 182 21.13 -10.57 -3.10
C TRP A 182 22.13 -9.53 -2.63
N ASP A 183 21.83 -8.26 -2.86
CA ASP A 183 22.58 -7.14 -2.31
C ASP A 183 21.63 -6.19 -1.57
N GLY A 184 21.75 -6.16 -0.24
CA GLY A 184 20.93 -5.31 0.63
C GLY A 184 21.21 -3.81 0.57
N THR A 185 22.23 -3.40 -0.19
CA THR A 185 22.64 -2.02 -0.39
C THR A 185 22.36 -1.50 -1.81
N ARG A 186 22.25 -2.40 -2.80
CA ARG A 186 22.15 -2.04 -4.23
C ARG A 186 20.72 -1.92 -4.73
N ASN A 187 19.94 -3.01 -4.71
CA ASN A 187 18.58 -3.04 -5.29
C ASN A 187 17.53 -3.82 -4.46
N PRO A 188 17.53 -3.78 -3.11
CA PRO A 188 16.65 -4.61 -2.31
C PRO A 188 15.14 -4.38 -2.54
N LEU A 189 14.70 -3.18 -2.97
CA LEU A 189 13.28 -2.94 -3.25
C LEU A 189 12.84 -3.60 -4.56
N THR A 190 13.59 -3.38 -5.64
CA THR A 190 13.29 -4.01 -6.92
C THR A 190 13.52 -5.52 -6.90
N PHE A 191 14.45 -6.01 -6.07
CA PHE A 191 14.65 -7.44 -5.83
C PHE A 191 13.40 -8.12 -5.28
N ASP A 192 12.78 -7.55 -4.23
CA ASP A 192 11.50 -8.07 -3.71
C ASP A 192 10.39 -8.05 -4.77
N LEU A 193 10.50 -7.13 -5.74
CA LEU A 193 9.58 -7.02 -6.89
C LEU A 193 10.05 -7.82 -8.11
N GLY A 194 11.00 -8.74 -8.00
CA GLY A 194 11.36 -9.68 -9.06
C GLY A 194 12.50 -9.24 -9.99
N TRP A 195 13.17 -8.12 -9.71
CA TRP A 195 14.35 -7.68 -10.47
C TRP A 195 15.65 -8.29 -9.90
N PRO A 196 16.41 -9.09 -10.68
CA PRO A 196 17.58 -9.79 -10.16
C PRO A 196 18.73 -8.84 -9.80
N ALA A 197 19.50 -9.18 -8.77
CA ALA A 197 20.64 -8.36 -8.30
C ALA A 197 21.75 -8.23 -9.35
N GLU A 198 21.94 -9.27 -10.16
CA GLU A 198 22.92 -9.30 -11.26
C GLU A 198 22.62 -8.25 -12.34
N LYS A 199 21.37 -7.77 -12.43
CA LYS A 199 20.93 -6.72 -13.35
C LYS A 199 20.73 -5.37 -12.65
N ALA A 200 21.21 -5.17 -11.43
CA ALA A 200 21.03 -3.93 -10.69
C ALA A 200 21.64 -2.69 -11.39
N ASP A 201 22.58 -2.89 -12.33
CA ASP A 201 23.24 -1.82 -13.09
C ASP A 201 22.56 -1.51 -14.43
N ASN A 202 21.64 -2.37 -14.89
CA ASN A 202 21.00 -2.26 -16.19
C ASN A 202 19.74 -1.38 -16.10
N GLN A 203 19.94 -0.07 -16.23
CA GLN A 203 18.87 0.91 -16.09
C GLN A 203 17.87 0.88 -17.26
N GLU A 204 18.32 0.56 -18.47
CA GLU A 204 17.45 0.50 -19.65
C GLU A 204 16.40 -0.61 -19.52
N GLU A 205 16.83 -1.85 -19.22
CA GLU A 205 15.88 -2.95 -19.01
C GLU A 205 15.03 -2.74 -17.75
N ALA A 206 15.63 -2.22 -16.67
CA ALA A 206 14.89 -1.93 -15.44
C ALA A 206 13.78 -0.89 -15.66
N SER A 207 14.01 0.13 -16.50
CA SER A 207 13.00 1.13 -16.85
C SER A 207 11.79 0.51 -17.55
N ALA A 208 12.02 -0.41 -18.49
CA ALA A 208 10.95 -1.15 -19.16
C ALA A 208 10.18 -2.05 -18.17
N TYR A 209 10.90 -2.72 -17.27
CA TYR A 209 10.30 -3.55 -16.23
C TYR A 209 9.44 -2.74 -15.25
N ILE A 210 9.95 -1.61 -14.76
CA ILE A 210 9.21 -0.71 -13.85
C ILE A 210 7.95 -0.14 -14.54
N THR A 211 8.03 0.16 -15.84
CA THR A 211 6.87 0.58 -16.64
C THR A 211 5.82 -0.53 -16.73
N GLN A 212 6.25 -1.79 -16.82
CA GLN A 212 5.35 -2.94 -16.74
C GLN A 212 4.71 -3.06 -15.36
N LEU A 213 5.49 -2.90 -14.28
CA LEU A 213 4.96 -2.90 -12.91
C LEU A 213 3.89 -1.80 -12.69
N ASP A 214 4.07 -0.59 -13.25
CA ASP A 214 3.06 0.49 -13.13
C ASP A 214 1.72 0.15 -13.81
N LYS A 215 1.73 -0.73 -14.81
CA LYS A 215 0.52 -1.26 -15.45
C LYS A 215 -0.11 -2.40 -14.64
N GLU A 216 0.71 -3.24 -14.02
CA GLU A 216 0.26 -4.42 -13.28
C GLU A 216 -0.25 -4.10 -11.88
N PHE A 217 0.37 -3.14 -11.19
CA PHE A 217 0.02 -2.79 -9.81
C PHE A 217 -1.14 -1.81 -9.76
N THR A 218 -2.20 -2.23 -9.07
CA THR A 218 -3.33 -1.36 -8.75
C THR A 218 -2.87 -0.19 -7.89
N LEU A 219 -2.06 -0.47 -6.85
CA LEU A 219 -1.52 0.54 -5.95
C LEU A 219 -0.14 0.16 -5.43
N VAL A 220 0.84 1.05 -5.62
CA VAL A 220 2.09 1.04 -4.88
C VAL A 220 2.04 2.17 -3.86
N MET A 221 1.90 1.81 -2.59
CA MET A 221 1.86 2.76 -1.48
C MET A 221 3.25 3.36 -1.25
N ILE A 222 3.31 4.60 -0.76
CA ILE A 222 4.58 5.25 -0.39
C ILE A 222 4.58 5.50 1.11
N LEU A 223 5.53 4.89 1.83
CA LEU A 223 5.57 4.95 3.29
C LEU A 223 5.64 6.39 3.85
N ARG A 224 6.27 7.32 3.13
CA ARG A 224 6.32 8.74 3.51
C ARG A 224 4.93 9.42 3.46
N TYR A 225 4.06 8.93 2.59
CA TYR A 225 2.70 9.43 2.36
C TYR A 225 1.70 8.33 2.71
N LEU A 226 1.88 7.72 3.88
CA LEU A 226 1.14 6.52 4.24
C LEU A 226 -0.36 6.81 4.39
N ASP A 227 -0.73 7.93 5.00
CA ASP A 227 -2.13 8.31 5.17
C ASP A 227 -2.82 8.49 3.81
N GLU A 228 -2.18 9.21 2.89
CA GLU A 228 -2.68 9.40 1.52
C GLU A 228 -2.77 8.06 0.77
N SER A 229 -1.76 7.19 0.96
CA SER A 229 -1.74 5.85 0.38
C SER A 229 -2.89 4.98 0.89
N ILE A 230 -3.22 5.04 2.18
CA ILE A 230 -4.31 4.27 2.79
C ILE A 230 -5.68 4.84 2.38
N VAL A 231 -5.82 6.16 2.28
CA VAL A 231 -7.04 6.78 1.74
C VAL A 231 -7.26 6.36 0.29
N LEU A 232 -6.21 6.32 -0.53
CA LEU A 232 -6.31 5.84 -1.90
C LEU A 232 -6.63 4.33 -1.96
N LEU A 233 -5.98 3.51 -1.13
CA LEU A 233 -6.28 2.08 -1.01
C LEU A 233 -7.77 1.84 -0.74
N ARG A 234 -8.33 2.55 0.25
CA ARG A 234 -9.75 2.47 0.59
C ARG A 234 -10.64 2.71 -0.63
N ARG A 235 -10.36 3.77 -1.39
CA ARG A 235 -11.14 4.16 -2.57
C ARG A 235 -11.02 3.12 -3.69
N LEU A 236 -9.80 2.72 -4.03
CA LEU A 236 -9.54 1.75 -5.10
C LEU A 236 -10.13 0.38 -4.82
N MET A 237 -10.20 -0.01 -3.54
CA MET A 237 -10.73 -1.30 -3.11
C MET A 237 -12.21 -1.26 -2.75
N CYS A 238 -12.86 -0.09 -2.81
CA CYS A 238 -14.24 0.09 -2.38
C CYS A 238 -14.49 -0.38 -0.94
N TRP A 239 -13.51 -0.16 -0.07
CA TRP A 239 -13.57 -0.56 1.33
C TRP A 239 -14.16 0.56 2.20
N GLU A 240 -14.73 0.17 3.33
CA GLU A 240 -15.24 1.11 4.31
C GLU A 240 -14.08 1.72 5.13
N VAL A 241 -14.34 2.84 5.81
CA VAL A 241 -13.34 3.46 6.69
C VAL A 241 -12.87 2.48 7.77
N LYS A 242 -13.79 1.69 8.34
CA LYS A 242 -13.49 0.70 9.39
C LYS A 242 -12.48 -0.37 8.93
N ASP A 243 -12.46 -0.67 7.64
CA ASP A 243 -11.61 -1.71 7.04
C ASP A 243 -10.16 -1.25 6.94
N VAL A 244 -9.91 0.05 6.78
CA VAL A 244 -8.57 0.63 6.59
C VAL A 244 -7.99 1.31 7.82
N VAL A 245 -8.68 1.25 8.97
CA VAL A 245 -8.14 1.77 10.23
C VAL A 245 -6.86 1.03 10.59
N TYR A 246 -5.81 1.78 10.91
CA TYR A 246 -4.54 1.23 11.37
C TYR A 246 -3.98 2.02 12.55
N TYR A 247 -3.14 1.38 13.35
CA TYR A 247 -2.49 2.01 14.50
C TYR A 247 -1.26 2.80 14.02
N SER A 248 -1.42 4.12 13.86
CA SER A 248 -0.34 5.02 13.44
C SER A 248 0.77 5.21 14.49
N ARG A 249 0.49 4.91 15.76
CA ARG A 249 1.42 5.14 16.89
C ARG A 249 2.59 4.16 17.00
N ILE A 250 2.69 3.19 16.09
CA ILE A 250 3.86 2.32 15.96
C ILE A 250 4.84 2.99 14.98
N GLU A 251 5.32 4.19 15.32
CA GLU A 251 6.61 4.59 14.78
C GLU A 251 7.62 3.53 15.19
N ASN A 252 8.50 3.13 14.28
CA ASN A 252 9.56 2.18 14.61
C ASN A 252 10.44 2.82 15.70
N ARG A 253 10.16 2.53 16.99
CA ARG A 253 10.86 3.09 18.16
C ARG A 253 12.26 2.50 18.33
N ARG A 254 12.67 1.53 17.49
CA ARG A 254 14.01 0.96 17.54
C ARG A 254 15.02 2.07 17.36
N HIS A 255 15.92 2.18 18.32
CA HIS A 255 17.05 3.09 18.27
C HIS A 255 18.20 2.39 17.57
N TYR A 256 18.85 3.07 16.63
CA TYR A 256 20.11 2.63 16.05
C TYR A 256 20.93 3.87 15.63
N PRO A 257 22.28 3.78 15.66
CA PRO A 257 23.15 4.96 15.70
C PRO A 257 22.89 5.96 14.56
N TYR A 258 22.74 5.45 13.35
CA TYR A 258 22.58 6.26 12.14
C TYR A 258 21.12 6.48 11.73
N LYS A 259 20.13 6.20 12.58
CA LYS A 259 18.71 6.38 12.24
C LYS A 259 18.37 7.80 11.81
N ARG A 260 18.91 8.77 12.55
CA ARG A 260 18.74 10.22 12.34
C ARG A 260 19.92 10.83 11.56
N TYR A 261 20.82 10.01 11.01
CA TYR A 261 21.87 10.51 10.15
C TYR A 261 21.27 11.19 8.92
N GLU A 262 21.68 12.43 8.68
CA GLU A 262 21.34 13.22 7.50
C GLU A 262 22.61 13.31 6.63
N ALA A 263 22.49 12.85 5.39
CA ALA A 263 23.61 12.79 4.46
C ALA A 263 23.86 14.14 3.78
N THR A 264 25.10 14.36 3.36
CA THR A 264 25.44 15.49 2.47
C THR A 264 24.85 15.27 1.08
N LEU A 265 24.81 16.32 0.24
CA LEU A 265 24.36 16.18 -1.15
C LEU A 265 25.23 15.19 -1.94
N GLU A 266 26.54 15.22 -1.73
CA GLU A 266 27.49 14.31 -2.38
C GLU A 266 27.25 12.85 -1.97
N GLU A 267 27.03 12.59 -0.68
CA GLU A 267 26.70 11.26 -0.16
C GLU A 267 25.38 10.73 -0.74
N LEU A 268 24.36 11.60 -0.86
CA LEU A 268 23.09 11.24 -1.48
C LEU A 268 23.24 10.95 -2.98
N ASP A 269 24.08 11.70 -3.69
CA ASP A 269 24.35 11.47 -5.11
C ASP A 269 25.13 10.17 -5.34
N ASN A 270 26.09 9.85 -4.45
CA ASN A 270 26.77 8.56 -4.43
C ASN A 270 25.75 7.42 -4.24
N HIS A 271 24.85 7.54 -3.26
CA HIS A 271 23.81 6.53 -3.04
C HIS A 271 22.84 6.42 -4.21
N ARG A 272 22.44 7.55 -4.82
CA ARG A 272 21.54 7.54 -5.98
C ARG A 272 22.16 6.85 -7.19
N ARG A 273 23.46 7.04 -7.42
CA ARG A 273 24.20 6.32 -8.48
C ARG A 273 24.44 4.86 -8.12
N TRP A 274 24.61 4.53 -6.84
CA TRP A 274 24.77 3.16 -6.38
C TRP A 274 23.45 2.37 -6.47
N SER A 275 22.33 2.94 -6.03
CA SER A 275 21.02 2.29 -5.98
C SER A 275 20.07 2.82 -7.08
N ALA A 276 20.61 3.07 -8.28
CA ALA A 276 19.91 3.82 -9.34
C ALA A 276 18.55 3.23 -9.71
N VAL A 277 18.45 1.90 -9.78
CA VAL A 277 17.22 1.19 -10.14
C VAL A 277 16.14 1.29 -9.06
N ASP A 278 16.49 1.23 -7.77
CA ASP A 278 15.53 1.43 -6.67
C ASP A 278 15.06 2.89 -6.57
N TYR A 279 15.93 3.86 -6.88
CA TYR A 279 15.53 5.26 -7.03
C TYR A 279 14.57 5.46 -8.20
N MET A 280 14.84 4.85 -9.35
CA MET A 280 13.94 4.89 -10.51
C MET A 280 12.57 4.28 -10.19
N LEU A 281 12.53 3.15 -9.47
CA LEU A 281 11.31 2.53 -8.96
C LEU A 281 10.53 3.50 -8.06
N TYR A 282 11.19 4.03 -7.04
CA TYR A 282 10.57 4.92 -6.06
C TYR A 282 10.03 6.20 -6.70
N ASP A 283 10.82 6.86 -7.56
CA ASP A 283 10.44 8.11 -8.21
C ASP A 283 9.24 7.90 -9.15
N THR A 284 9.19 6.75 -9.85
CA THR A 284 8.05 6.37 -10.71
C THR A 284 6.78 6.19 -9.89
N PHE A 285 6.83 5.40 -8.82
CA PHE A 285 5.63 5.10 -8.04
C PHE A 285 5.19 6.23 -7.11
N ASN A 286 6.10 7.11 -6.69
CA ASN A 286 5.73 8.37 -6.05
C ASN A 286 4.92 9.26 -6.99
N LYS A 287 5.35 9.42 -8.25
CA LYS A 287 4.56 10.13 -9.27
C LYS A 287 3.24 9.42 -9.55
N SER A 288 3.24 8.09 -9.63
CA SER A 288 2.04 7.28 -9.87
C SER A 288 1.01 7.44 -8.76
N LEU A 289 1.43 7.46 -7.48
CA LEU A 289 0.57 7.71 -6.33
C LEU A 289 -0.15 9.06 -6.48
N TRP A 290 0.58 10.15 -6.70
CA TRP A 290 -0.02 11.48 -6.81
C TRP A 290 -0.91 11.64 -8.04
N ARG A 291 -0.54 11.03 -9.18
CA ARG A 291 -1.39 10.95 -10.36
C ARG A 291 -2.72 10.26 -10.04
N LYS A 292 -2.69 9.09 -9.37
CA LYS A 292 -3.90 8.36 -8.97
C LYS A 292 -4.75 9.17 -7.97
N ILE A 293 -4.14 9.84 -6.99
CA ILE A 293 -4.84 10.72 -6.05
C ILE A 293 -5.55 11.86 -6.80
N ALA A 294 -4.86 12.55 -7.71
CA ALA A 294 -5.42 13.64 -8.49
C ALA A 294 -6.64 13.19 -9.32
N THR A 295 -6.59 12.00 -9.92
CA THR A 295 -7.74 11.42 -10.64
C THR A 295 -8.94 11.21 -9.72
N GLN A 296 -8.74 10.74 -8.49
CA GLN A 296 -9.82 10.53 -7.52
C GLN A 296 -10.48 11.84 -7.03
N VAL A 297 -9.73 12.95 -7.05
CA VAL A 297 -10.25 14.28 -6.70
C VAL A 297 -10.94 14.93 -7.89
N MET A 298 -10.36 14.81 -9.10
CA MET A 298 -10.97 15.29 -10.33
C MET A 298 -12.29 14.58 -10.64
N VAL A 299 -12.41 13.28 -10.40
CA VAL A 299 -13.72 12.60 -10.53
C VAL A 299 -14.76 13.25 -9.63
N LEU A 300 -14.40 13.63 -8.40
CA LEU A 300 -15.31 14.31 -7.48
C LEU A 300 -15.71 15.70 -7.99
N LEU A 301 -14.74 16.49 -8.47
CA LEU A 301 -14.99 17.82 -9.03
C LEU A 301 -15.77 17.75 -10.36
N PHE A 302 -15.49 16.75 -11.20
CA PHE A 302 -16.17 16.55 -12.47
C PHE A 302 -17.62 16.08 -12.26
N MET A 303 -17.87 15.21 -11.28
CA MET A 303 -19.23 14.86 -10.88
C MET A 303 -19.97 16.11 -10.38
N LEU A 304 -19.35 16.93 -9.53
CA LEU A 304 -19.94 18.21 -9.09
C LEU A 304 -20.20 19.18 -10.26
N SER A 305 -19.27 19.29 -11.23
CA SER A 305 -19.44 20.17 -12.39
C SER A 305 -20.50 19.66 -13.38
N PHE A 306 -20.65 18.33 -13.49
CA PHE A 306 -21.70 17.72 -14.30
C PHE A 306 -23.08 18.00 -13.69
N PHE A 307 -23.22 17.92 -12.36
CA PHE A 307 -24.45 18.33 -11.69
C PHE A 307 -24.73 19.85 -11.80
N SER A 308 -23.71 20.71 -11.78
CA SER A 308 -23.91 22.14 -12.06
C SER A 308 -24.27 22.42 -13.53
N SER A 309 -23.82 21.60 -14.48
CA SER A 309 -24.16 21.74 -15.91
C SER A 309 -25.59 21.32 -16.24
N PHE A 310 -26.24 20.51 -15.38
CA PHE A 310 -27.68 20.20 -15.51
C PHE A 310 -28.59 21.27 -14.88
N ALA A 311 -28.05 22.14 -14.03
CA ALA A 311 -28.79 23.29 -13.51
C ALA A 311 -29.01 24.39 -14.58
N ASP A 312 -28.20 24.40 -15.64
CA ASP A 312 -28.30 25.38 -16.73
C ASP A 312 -29.19 24.94 -17.90
N THR A 313 -29.47 23.64 -18.06
CA THR A 313 -30.44 23.15 -19.06
C THR A 313 -31.90 23.20 -18.60
N ALA A 314 -32.16 23.43 -17.31
CA ALA A 314 -33.50 23.68 -16.78
C ALA A 314 -33.98 25.15 -16.97
N LYS A 315 -33.14 26.04 -17.53
CA LYS A 315 -33.49 27.46 -17.78
C LYS A 315 -34.09 27.74 -19.16
N PHE A 316 -34.31 26.74 -20.01
CA PHE A 316 -34.81 26.95 -21.38
C PHE A 316 -36.24 26.46 -21.66
N LEU A 317 -37.07 26.23 -20.63
CA LEU A 317 -38.49 25.88 -20.78
C LEU A 317 -39.48 26.88 -20.13
N HIS A 318 -39.03 28.09 -19.80
CA HIS A 318 -39.93 29.20 -19.51
C HIS A 318 -39.50 30.44 -20.27
N LEU A 319 -39.84 30.47 -21.57
CA LEU A 319 -40.12 31.68 -22.36
C LEU A 319 -40.72 31.23 -23.69
N GLN A 320 -42.00 30.84 -23.66
CA GLN A 320 -43.04 31.19 -24.66
C GLN A 320 -44.41 30.70 -24.17
#